data_AF-A0A2I0DWW1-F1
#
_entry.id   AF-A0A2I0DWW1-F1
#
_cell.length_a   1.000
_cell.length_b   1.000
_cell.length_c   1.000
_cell.angle_alpha   90.00
_cell.angle_beta   90.00
_cell.angle_gamma   90.00
#
_symmetry.space_group_name_H-M   'P 1'
#
loop_
_entity.id
_entity.type
_entity.pdbx_description
1 polymer ?
#
loop_
_entity_poly.entity_id
_entity_poly.type
_entity_poly.pdbx_seq_one_letter_code
_entity_poly.pdbx_strand_id
1 'polypeptide(L)'
;MKTGKVGLFTIAFGVVIGGFLLIRLTLIPSLTHEGQPLGKAIRNNELVSKVPRFSDIKDVKAKKRAFFDFLRPSVKHQNAIIEDERQFLIGINTQLENDKQLTDADEFRLQQIAEKYQYTSRRINTNTINKLLVRVDVVPVHMVLIQAANETGWGSSRFAREGLNFFGQWCFRKGCGLVPQSRTNGLSHEVAVFKTVEDSIASYMRNLNSNAAYALFRSIRADMRAENQEPSADKLVYGLVNYSERQEAYIDELLEMLRQNQPYLVEKNEKIPAV
;
A
#
# COMPACT_ATOMS: atom_id res chain seq x y z
N MET A 1 -79.57 32.02 8.22
CA MET A 1 -78.29 31.50 7.67
C MET A 1 -77.50 30.87 8.80
N LYS A 2 -77.36 29.53 8.81
CA LYS A 2 -76.58 28.78 9.81
C LYS A 2 -75.22 28.43 9.21
N THR A 3 -74.17 29.14 9.60
CA THR A 3 -72.78 28.76 9.32
C THR A 3 -72.40 27.63 10.29
N GLY A 4 -72.51 26.40 9.80
CA GLY A 4 -72.20 25.20 10.56
C GLY A 4 -70.69 25.01 10.75
N LYS A 5 -70.32 24.62 11.97
CA LYS A 5 -69.21 23.75 12.48
C LYS A 5 -67.86 23.60 11.75
N VAL A 6 -67.66 24.06 10.53
CA VAL A 6 -66.42 23.95 9.75
C VAL A 6 -65.40 25.03 10.17
N GLY A 7 -65.86 26.20 10.58
CA GLY A 7 -64.99 27.31 11.00
C GLY A 7 -64.27 27.08 12.34
N LEU A 8 -64.73 26.15 13.18
CA LEU A 8 -64.11 25.88 14.49
C LEU A 8 -62.91 24.93 14.39
N PHE A 9 -62.91 24.00 13.42
CA PHE A 9 -61.84 23.03 13.23
C PHE A 9 -60.60 23.61 12.54
N THR A 10 -60.78 24.57 11.63
CA THR A 10 -59.66 25.23 10.93
C THR A 10 -58.87 26.17 11.85
N ILE A 11 -59.55 26.84 12.78
CA ILE A 11 -58.90 27.70 13.78
C ILE A 11 -58.13 26.86 14.81
N ALA A 12 -58.69 25.73 15.26
CA ALA A 12 -58.03 24.84 16.21
C ALA A 12 -56.73 24.23 15.67
N PHE A 13 -56.69 23.85 14.38
CA PHE A 13 -55.47 23.29 13.77
C PHE A 13 -54.37 24.34 13.58
N GLY A 14 -54.73 25.58 13.25
CA GLY A 14 -53.78 26.70 13.13
C GLY A 14 -53.09 27.04 14.45
N VAL A 15 -53.82 26.98 15.57
CA VAL A 15 -53.26 27.24 16.91
C VAL A 15 -52.31 26.13 17.36
N VAL A 16 -52.62 24.87 17.06
CA VAL A 16 -51.75 23.72 17.40
C VAL A 16 -50.45 23.74 16.58
N ILE A 17 -50.52 24.03 15.28
CA ILE A 17 -49.32 24.15 14.42
C ILE A 17 -48.48 25.37 14.82
N GLY A 18 -49.13 26.52 15.09
CA GLY A 18 -48.45 27.72 15.58
C GLY A 18 -47.74 27.51 16.91
N GLY A 19 -48.38 26.79 17.85
CA GLY A 19 -47.78 26.41 19.13
C GLY A 19 -46.57 25.49 18.98
N PHE A 20 -46.62 24.51 18.07
CA PHE A 20 -45.49 23.61 17.80
C PHE A 20 -44.30 24.35 17.17
N LEU A 21 -44.56 25.32 16.30
CA LEU A 21 -43.51 26.17 15.71
C LEU A 21 -42.87 27.10 16.75
N LEU A 22 -43.66 27.71 17.64
CA LEU A 22 -43.17 28.53 18.74
C LEU A 22 -42.37 27.73 19.78
N ILE A 23 -42.80 26.49 20.07
CA ILE A 23 -42.05 25.56 20.91
C ILE A 23 -40.72 25.19 20.24
N ARG A 24 -40.69 24.90 18.94
CA ARG A 24 -39.41 24.68 18.21
C ARG A 24 -38.49 25.90 18.24
N LEU A 25 -39.04 27.11 18.20
CA LEU A 25 -38.26 28.36 18.25
C LEU A 25 -37.71 28.69 19.65
N THR A 26 -38.33 28.19 20.71
CA THR A 26 -37.96 28.53 22.10
C THR A 26 -37.24 27.41 22.85
N LEU A 27 -37.46 26.14 22.49
CA LEU A 27 -36.87 24.97 23.17
C LEU A 27 -35.73 24.29 22.41
N ILE A 28 -35.46 24.67 21.15
CA ILE A 28 -34.22 24.26 20.47
C ILE A 28 -33.18 25.33 20.80
N PRO A 29 -32.22 25.07 21.71
CA PRO A 29 -31.11 25.99 21.86
C PRO A 29 -30.46 26.11 20.50
N SER A 30 -30.35 27.33 19.99
CA SER A 30 -29.53 27.61 18.83
C SER A 30 -28.13 27.11 19.16
N LEU A 31 -27.76 25.96 18.59
CA LEU A 31 -26.40 25.48 18.53
C LEU A 31 -25.64 26.47 17.64
N THR A 32 -25.29 27.61 18.23
CA THR A 32 -24.16 28.40 17.77
C THR A 32 -22.96 27.48 17.97
N HIS A 33 -22.63 26.72 16.92
CA HIS A 33 -21.29 26.19 16.80
C HIS A 33 -20.39 27.41 16.72
N GLU A 34 -19.88 27.86 17.87
CA GLU A 34 -18.60 28.54 17.89
C GLU A 34 -17.67 27.65 17.08
N GLY A 35 -17.25 28.15 15.92
CA GLY A 35 -16.30 27.46 15.09
C GLY A 35 -15.08 27.21 15.93
N GLN A 36 -14.92 25.96 16.41
CA GLN A 36 -13.64 25.49 16.89
C GLN A 36 -12.63 25.88 15.82
N PRO A 37 -11.57 26.64 16.14
CA PRO A 37 -10.56 26.95 15.16
C PRO A 37 -10.11 25.60 14.59
N LEU A 38 -10.31 25.41 13.29
CA LEU A 38 -9.79 24.24 12.58
C LEU A 38 -8.36 24.07 13.06
N GLY A 39 -8.13 22.98 13.81
CA GLY A 39 -6.84 22.70 14.40
C GLY A 39 -5.80 22.91 13.31
N LYS A 40 -4.86 23.83 13.57
CA LYS A 40 -3.82 24.19 12.61
C LYS A 40 -3.29 22.88 12.05
N ALA A 41 -3.39 22.67 10.73
CA ALA A 41 -2.92 21.44 10.12
C ALA A 41 -1.47 21.23 10.58
N ILE A 42 -1.27 20.27 11.47
CA ILE A 42 0.07 19.88 11.88
C ILE A 42 0.63 19.23 10.63
N ARG A 43 1.38 19.99 9.83
CA ARG A 43 2.30 19.38 8.90
C ARG A 43 3.17 18.50 9.76
N ASN A 44 3.04 17.18 9.62
CA ASN A 44 4.00 16.22 10.16
C ASN A 44 5.35 16.58 9.51
N ASN A 45 6.08 17.47 10.17
CA ASN A 45 7.43 17.86 9.79
C ASN A 45 8.48 16.93 10.41
N GLU A 46 8.03 15.84 11.05
CA GLU A 46 8.87 14.79 11.60
C GLU A 46 8.56 13.45 10.92
N LEU A 47 8.97 13.32 9.66
CA LEU A 47 9.27 12.00 9.09
C LEU A 47 10.67 12.00 8.52
N VAL A 48 11.63 12.57 9.24
CA VAL A 48 12.99 12.05 9.16
C VAL A 48 12.99 10.80 10.03
N SER A 49 12.52 9.67 9.49
CA SER A 49 12.82 8.38 10.11
C SER A 49 14.34 8.26 10.06
N LYS A 50 15.02 8.61 11.14
CA LYS A 50 16.47 8.54 11.19
C LYS A 50 16.82 7.06 11.10
N VAL A 51 17.18 6.61 9.89
CA VAL A 51 17.56 5.24 9.63
C VAL A 51 18.62 4.86 10.67
N PRO A 52 18.42 3.79 11.45
CA PRO A 52 19.39 3.38 12.44
C PRO A 52 20.74 3.16 11.78
N ARG A 53 21.84 3.54 12.46
CA ARG A 53 23.18 3.18 12.01
C ARG A 53 23.42 1.71 12.30
N PHE A 54 22.86 0.82 11.49
CA PHE A 54 22.97 -0.63 11.65
C PHE A 54 24.43 -1.12 11.68
N SER A 55 25.34 -0.38 11.04
CA SER A 55 26.79 -0.61 11.09
C SER A 55 27.39 -0.52 12.50
N ASP A 56 26.76 0.23 13.39
CA ASP A 56 27.25 0.42 14.77
C ASP A 56 26.88 -0.77 15.67
N ILE A 57 25.97 -1.64 15.22
CA ILE A 57 25.51 -2.82 15.97
C ILE A 57 26.47 -3.98 15.68
N LYS A 58 27.36 -4.25 16.64
CA LYS A 58 28.40 -5.29 16.52
C LYS A 58 27.84 -6.72 16.55
N ASP A 59 26.85 -6.98 17.40
CA ASP A 59 26.24 -8.30 17.48
C ASP A 59 25.38 -8.58 16.23
N VAL A 60 25.74 -9.62 15.49
CA VAL A 60 25.09 -9.94 14.20
C VAL A 60 23.61 -10.25 14.40
N LYS A 61 23.23 -10.98 15.47
CA LYS A 61 21.83 -11.36 15.71
C LYS A 61 20.98 -10.12 16.04
N ALA A 62 21.50 -9.24 16.89
CA ALA A 62 20.87 -7.98 17.26
C ALA A 62 20.72 -7.06 16.03
N LYS A 63 21.75 -7.00 15.17
CA LYS A 63 21.68 -6.22 13.92
C LYS A 63 20.59 -6.73 12.99
N LYS A 64 20.53 -8.04 12.76
CA LYS A 64 19.49 -8.67 11.91
C LYS A 64 18.09 -8.38 12.44
N ARG A 65 17.87 -8.54 13.75
CA ARG A 65 16.59 -8.24 14.41
C ARG A 65 16.23 -6.76 14.28
N ALA A 66 17.13 -5.85 14.64
CA ALA A 66 16.89 -4.42 14.54
C ALA A 66 16.56 -3.98 13.10
N PHE A 67 17.23 -4.56 12.11
CA PHE A 67 16.97 -4.28 10.70
C PHE A 67 15.56 -4.71 10.27
N PHE A 68 15.15 -5.94 10.59
CA PHE A 68 13.81 -6.41 10.25
C PHE A 68 12.72 -5.68 11.03
N ASP A 69 12.91 -5.43 12.32
CA ASP A 69 11.95 -4.72 13.16
C ASP A 69 11.75 -3.26 12.69
N PHE A 70 12.80 -2.64 12.14
CA PHE A 70 12.71 -1.30 11.57
C PHE A 70 11.87 -1.25 10.28
N LEU A 71 12.04 -2.21 9.36
CA LEU A 71 11.35 -2.18 8.05
C LEU A 71 9.96 -2.80 8.08
N ARG A 72 9.74 -3.81 8.93
CA ARG A 72 8.51 -4.62 8.92
C ARG A 72 7.22 -3.80 9.05
N PRO A 73 7.09 -2.80 9.94
CA PRO A 73 5.87 -2.01 10.04
C PRO A 73 5.51 -1.33 8.72
N SER A 74 6.50 -0.76 8.04
CA SER A 74 6.33 -0.14 6.72
C SER A 74 5.92 -1.14 5.64
N VAL A 75 6.55 -2.32 5.61
CA VAL A 75 6.15 -3.38 4.66
C VAL A 75 4.71 -3.85 4.91
N LYS A 76 4.33 -4.03 6.18
CA LYS A 76 2.96 -4.38 6.56
C LYS A 76 1.96 -3.28 6.19
N HIS A 77 2.32 -2.02 6.42
CA HIS A 77 1.50 -0.87 6.04
C HIS A 77 1.25 -0.81 4.54
N GLN A 78 2.29 -0.94 3.73
CA GLN A 78 2.16 -0.95 2.28
C GLN A 78 1.35 -2.15 1.77
N ASN A 79 1.50 -3.34 2.37
CA ASN A 79 0.64 -4.49 2.06
C ASN A 79 -0.83 -4.23 2.42
N ALA A 80 -1.11 -3.54 3.53
CA ALA A 80 -2.49 -3.20 3.90
C ALA A 80 -3.14 -2.25 2.87
N ILE A 81 -2.37 -1.30 2.32
CA ILE A 81 -2.84 -0.44 1.22
C ILE A 81 -3.14 -1.28 -0.03
N ILE A 82 -2.25 -2.19 -0.41
CA ILE A 82 -2.44 -3.05 -1.59
C ILE A 82 -3.65 -3.96 -1.39
N GLU A 83 -3.86 -4.48 -0.18
CA GLU A 83 -4.99 -5.35 0.15
C GLU A 83 -6.32 -4.59 0.07
N ASP A 84 -6.40 -3.37 0.58
CA ASP A 84 -7.58 -2.52 0.42
C ASP A 84 -7.92 -2.27 -1.07
N GLU A 85 -6.91 -1.98 -1.89
CA GLU A 85 -7.08 -1.84 -3.34
C GLU A 85 -7.57 -3.14 -3.99
N ARG A 86 -7.04 -4.29 -3.55
CA ARG A 86 -7.46 -5.61 -4.03
C ARG A 86 -8.90 -5.91 -3.65
N GLN A 87 -9.30 -5.67 -2.41
CA GLN A 87 -10.66 -5.89 -1.93
C GLN A 87 -11.66 -4.98 -2.67
N PHE A 88 -11.28 -3.74 -2.93
CA PHE A 88 -12.06 -2.86 -3.81
C PHE A 88 -12.26 -3.49 -5.20
N LEU A 89 -11.21 -3.99 -5.84
CA LEU A 89 -11.31 -4.64 -7.15
C LEU A 89 -12.20 -5.89 -7.14
N ILE A 90 -12.13 -6.71 -6.08
CA ILE A 90 -13.02 -7.87 -5.91
C ILE A 90 -14.48 -7.42 -5.83
N GLY A 91 -14.75 -6.36 -5.07
CA GLY A 91 -16.08 -5.74 -5.01
C GLY A 91 -16.57 -5.25 -6.37
N ILE A 92 -15.72 -4.57 -7.15
CA ILE A 92 -16.04 -4.13 -8.50
C ILE A 92 -16.30 -5.32 -9.43
N ASN A 93 -15.48 -6.37 -9.37
CA ASN A 93 -15.69 -7.57 -10.18
C ASN A 93 -17.06 -8.19 -9.89
N THR A 94 -17.43 -8.28 -8.61
CA THR A 94 -18.72 -8.81 -8.16
C THR A 94 -19.88 -7.94 -8.66
N GLN A 95 -19.75 -6.61 -8.65
CA GLN A 95 -20.77 -5.71 -9.20
C GLN A 95 -20.97 -5.95 -10.71
N LEU A 96 -19.89 -6.06 -11.46
CA LEU A 96 -19.92 -6.29 -12.91
C LEU A 96 -20.49 -7.67 -13.28
N GLU A 97 -20.19 -8.72 -12.50
CA GLU A 97 -20.76 -10.07 -12.68
C GLU A 97 -22.26 -10.12 -12.42
N ASN A 98 -22.80 -9.17 -11.65
CA ASN A 98 -24.23 -9.03 -11.37
C ASN A 98 -24.89 -7.94 -12.24
N ASP A 99 -24.27 -7.55 -13.36
CA ASP A 99 -24.75 -6.52 -14.29
C ASP A 99 -25.08 -5.17 -13.63
N LYS A 100 -24.43 -4.84 -12.51
CA LYS A 100 -24.60 -3.54 -11.84
C LYS A 100 -23.72 -2.48 -12.50
N GLN A 101 -24.26 -1.27 -12.60
CA GLN A 101 -23.50 -0.12 -13.06
C GLN A 101 -22.54 0.37 -11.96
N LEU A 102 -21.34 0.77 -12.37
CA LEU A 102 -20.36 1.40 -11.50
C LEU A 102 -20.74 2.87 -11.26
N THR A 103 -20.43 3.37 -10.07
CA THR A 103 -20.58 4.80 -9.78
C THR A 103 -19.38 5.59 -10.30
N ASP A 104 -19.52 6.91 -10.47
CA ASP A 104 -18.40 7.79 -10.85
C ASP A 104 -17.22 7.68 -9.87
N ALA A 105 -17.49 7.46 -8.58
CA ALA A 105 -16.47 7.25 -7.56
C ALA A 105 -15.74 5.91 -7.73
N ASP A 106 -16.47 4.86 -8.11
CA ASP A 106 -15.88 3.55 -8.43
C ASP A 106 -14.98 3.66 -9.66
N GLU A 107 -15.46 4.30 -10.73
CA GLU A 107 -14.68 4.50 -11.95
C GLU A 107 -13.42 5.32 -11.68
N PHE A 108 -13.53 6.40 -10.90
CA PHE A 108 -12.38 7.22 -10.52
C PHE A 108 -11.34 6.41 -9.72
N ARG A 109 -11.77 5.69 -8.67
CA ARG A 109 -10.83 4.88 -7.86
C ARG A 109 -10.22 3.73 -8.67
N LEU A 110 -11.01 3.07 -9.53
CA LEU A 110 -10.53 2.03 -10.43
C LEU A 110 -9.46 2.58 -11.39
N GLN A 111 -9.68 3.77 -11.95
CA GLN A 111 -8.71 4.41 -12.83
C GLN A 111 -7.40 4.72 -12.09
N GLN A 112 -7.47 5.25 -10.86
CA GLN A 112 -6.29 5.50 -10.03
C GLN A 112 -5.50 4.21 -9.74
N ILE A 113 -6.18 3.10 -9.45
CA ILE A 113 -5.55 1.79 -9.25
C ILE A 113 -4.92 1.31 -10.56
N ALA A 114 -5.63 1.38 -11.68
CA ALA A 114 -5.13 0.93 -12.97
C ALA A 114 -3.86 1.71 -13.38
N GLU A 115 -3.84 3.03 -13.20
CA GLU A 115 -2.68 3.88 -13.43
C GLU A 115 -1.51 3.51 -12.52
N LYS A 116 -1.76 3.35 -11.21
CA LYS A 116 -0.74 2.94 -10.22
C LYS A 116 -0.04 1.65 -10.62
N TYR A 117 -0.79 0.67 -11.14
CA TYR A 117 -0.29 -0.64 -11.55
C TYR A 117 0.04 -0.74 -13.05
N GLN A 118 0.14 0.42 -13.73
CA GLN A 118 0.53 0.55 -15.13
C GLN A 118 -0.27 -0.37 -16.06
N TYR A 119 -1.58 -0.41 -15.83
CA TYR A 119 -2.51 -1.21 -16.61
C TYR A 119 -3.47 -0.29 -17.36
N THR A 120 -3.53 -0.47 -18.68
CA THR A 120 -4.41 0.31 -19.56
C THR A 120 -5.43 -0.62 -20.18
N SER A 121 -6.70 -0.23 -20.17
CA SER A 121 -7.77 -0.94 -20.86
C SER A 121 -8.67 0.03 -21.61
N ARG A 122 -9.24 -0.42 -22.72
CA ARG A 122 -10.21 0.36 -23.51
C ARG A 122 -11.62 0.31 -22.92
N ARG A 123 -11.92 -0.72 -22.11
CA ARG A 123 -13.25 -0.96 -21.53
C ARG A 123 -13.10 -1.57 -20.15
N ILE A 124 -13.92 -1.12 -19.20
CA ILE A 124 -14.05 -1.76 -17.90
C ILE A 124 -15.04 -2.92 -18.03
N ASN A 125 -14.59 -4.12 -17.69
CA ASN A 125 -15.37 -5.36 -17.65
C ASN A 125 -14.66 -6.37 -16.73
N THR A 126 -15.28 -7.51 -16.46
CA THR A 126 -14.73 -8.56 -15.58
C THR A 126 -13.33 -9.03 -15.99
N ASN A 127 -13.06 -9.20 -17.29
CA ASN A 127 -11.72 -9.54 -17.78
C ASN A 127 -10.67 -8.45 -17.48
N THR A 128 -11.03 -7.17 -17.58
CA THR A 128 -10.19 -6.05 -17.17
C THR A 128 -9.88 -6.13 -15.67
N ILE A 129 -10.89 -6.39 -14.84
CA ILE A 129 -10.70 -6.50 -13.38
C ILE A 129 -9.87 -7.72 -13.00
N ASN A 130 -10.10 -8.88 -13.62
CA ASN A 130 -9.30 -10.09 -13.39
C ASN A 130 -7.81 -9.87 -13.71
N LYS A 131 -7.50 -9.14 -14.80
CA LYS A 131 -6.11 -8.76 -15.12
C LYS A 131 -5.50 -7.79 -14.11
N LEU A 132 -6.31 -6.88 -13.56
CA LEU A 132 -5.87 -6.02 -12.45
C LEU A 132 -5.65 -6.83 -11.18
N LEU A 133 -6.50 -7.81 -10.84
CA LEU A 133 -6.32 -8.67 -9.68
C LEU A 133 -5.04 -9.51 -9.73
N VAL A 134 -4.53 -9.86 -10.92
CA VAL A 134 -3.19 -10.48 -11.04
C VAL A 134 -2.06 -9.51 -10.64
N ARG A 135 -2.27 -8.20 -10.83
CA ARG A 135 -1.31 -7.14 -10.49
C ARG A 135 -1.42 -6.69 -9.04
N VAL A 136 -2.63 -6.45 -8.57
CA VAL A 136 -2.93 -5.85 -7.27
C VAL A 136 -3.06 -6.94 -6.22
N ASP A 137 -1.93 -7.35 -5.67
CA ASP A 137 -1.88 -8.33 -4.59
C ASP A 137 -0.63 -8.09 -3.73
N VAL A 138 -0.71 -8.55 -2.48
CA VAL A 138 0.32 -8.39 -1.47
C VAL A 138 1.63 -9.05 -1.88
N VAL A 139 2.73 -8.56 -1.31
CA VAL A 139 4.06 -9.13 -1.47
C VAL A 139 4.48 -9.71 -0.12
N PRO A 140 4.92 -10.98 -0.01
CA PRO A 140 5.20 -11.60 1.29
C PRO A 140 6.20 -10.78 2.09
N VAL A 141 5.85 -10.44 3.34
CA VAL A 141 6.66 -9.57 4.21
C VAL A 141 8.09 -10.10 4.32
N HIS A 142 8.25 -11.41 4.52
CA HIS A 142 9.56 -12.05 4.64
C HIS A 142 10.43 -11.86 3.40
N MET A 143 9.83 -11.92 2.21
CA MET A 143 10.55 -11.74 0.96
C MET A 143 11.08 -10.31 0.84
N VAL A 144 10.23 -9.31 1.09
CA VAL A 144 10.62 -7.89 1.06
C VAL A 144 11.74 -7.60 2.04
N LEU A 145 11.66 -8.15 3.26
CA LEU A 145 12.68 -7.97 4.30
C LEU A 145 14.03 -8.60 3.92
N ILE A 146 14.02 -9.81 3.37
CA ILE A 146 15.24 -10.50 2.94
C ILE A 146 15.89 -9.78 1.76
N GLN A 147 15.12 -9.35 0.78
CA GLN A 147 15.66 -8.58 -0.33
C GLN A 147 16.24 -7.25 0.15
N ALA A 148 15.54 -6.51 1.01
CA ALA A 148 16.10 -5.30 1.60
C ALA A 148 17.43 -5.56 2.34
N ALA A 149 17.53 -6.67 3.07
CA ALA A 149 18.78 -7.04 3.75
C ALA A 149 19.90 -7.36 2.75
N ASN A 150 19.59 -8.09 1.68
CA ASN A 150 20.54 -8.45 0.64
C ASN A 150 21.05 -7.22 -0.12
N GLU A 151 20.14 -6.39 -0.62
CA GLU A 151 20.44 -5.20 -1.45
C GLU A 151 21.23 -4.13 -0.69
N THR A 152 21.08 -4.07 0.64
CA THR A 152 21.70 -3.00 1.45
C THR A 152 22.84 -3.46 2.34
N GLY A 153 23.14 -4.77 2.37
CA GLY A 153 24.04 -5.34 3.36
C GLY A 153 23.57 -5.02 4.78
N TRP A 154 22.32 -5.36 5.09
CA TRP A 154 21.68 -5.10 6.40
C TRP A 154 21.62 -3.60 6.76
N GLY A 155 21.32 -2.75 5.79
CA GLY A 155 21.14 -1.30 5.95
C GLY A 155 22.43 -0.50 6.02
N SER A 156 23.60 -1.12 5.81
CA SER A 156 24.90 -0.47 5.92
C SER A 156 25.26 0.35 4.67
N SER A 157 24.68 -0.01 3.52
CA SER A 157 24.90 0.66 2.22
C SER A 157 24.67 2.17 2.30
N ARG A 158 25.55 2.94 1.63
CA ARG A 158 25.38 4.40 1.52
C ARG A 158 24.07 4.77 0.84
N PHE A 159 23.59 3.97 -0.11
CA PHE A 159 22.32 4.24 -0.80
C PHE A 159 21.11 4.08 0.13
N ALA A 160 21.18 3.15 1.10
CA ALA A 160 20.16 3.01 2.13
C ALA A 160 20.21 4.16 3.15
N ARG A 161 21.41 4.56 3.58
CA ARG A 161 21.59 5.61 4.60
C ARG A 161 21.31 7.03 4.08
N GLU A 162 21.77 7.34 2.87
CA GLU A 162 21.70 8.69 2.31
C GLU A 162 20.56 8.84 1.31
N GLY A 163 20.24 7.79 0.56
CA GLY A 163 19.18 7.80 -0.45
C GLY A 163 17.87 7.17 0.01
N LEU A 164 17.81 6.59 1.21
CA LEU A 164 16.68 5.80 1.70
C LEU A 164 16.25 4.70 0.71
N ASN A 165 17.17 4.23 -0.12
CA ASN A 165 16.90 3.25 -1.16
C ASN A 165 17.34 1.87 -0.70
N PHE A 166 16.35 1.07 -0.27
CA PHE A 166 16.59 -0.25 0.32
C PHE A 166 16.60 -1.39 -0.71
N PHE A 167 16.37 -1.08 -1.98
CA PHE A 167 16.15 -2.10 -3.02
C PHE A 167 16.99 -1.85 -4.29
N GLY A 168 17.97 -0.95 -4.24
CA GLY A 168 18.83 -0.65 -5.38
C GLY A 168 18.07 -0.05 -6.58
N GLN A 169 16.94 0.63 -6.35
CA GLN A 169 16.08 1.11 -7.43
C GLN A 169 16.77 2.20 -8.25
N TRP A 170 16.85 1.99 -9.56
CA TRP A 170 17.40 2.95 -10.52
C TRP A 170 16.42 4.06 -10.87
N CYS A 171 16.96 5.20 -11.26
CA CYS A 171 16.21 6.26 -11.91
C CYS A 171 17.01 6.78 -13.13
N PHE A 172 16.28 7.18 -14.18
CA PHE A 172 16.85 7.37 -15.53
C PHE A 172 16.87 8.83 -15.99
N ARG A 173 16.76 9.78 -15.06
CA ARG A 173 16.82 11.22 -15.34
C ARG A 173 18.05 11.80 -14.63
N LYS A 174 18.87 12.59 -15.32
CA LYS A 174 20.06 13.20 -14.67
C LYS A 174 19.64 14.00 -13.44
N GLY A 175 20.28 13.76 -12.30
CA GLY A 175 20.00 14.40 -11.01
C GLY A 175 18.79 13.84 -10.25
N CYS A 176 18.28 12.66 -10.63
CA CYS A 176 17.18 12.01 -9.92
C CYS A 176 17.65 11.21 -8.69
N GLY A 177 18.96 11.01 -8.52
CA GLY A 177 19.47 10.14 -7.47
C GLY A 177 20.96 10.30 -7.17
N LEU A 178 21.50 9.29 -6.49
CA LEU A 178 22.91 9.19 -6.13
C LEU A 178 23.69 8.50 -7.27
N VAL A 179 24.80 9.11 -7.68
CA VAL A 179 25.67 8.55 -8.73
C VAL A 179 26.56 7.44 -8.14
N PRO A 180 26.58 6.22 -8.71
CA PRO A 180 27.53 5.17 -8.29
C PRO A 180 28.98 5.66 -8.39
N GLN A 181 29.84 5.27 -7.43
CA GLN A 181 31.26 5.68 -7.43
C GLN A 181 32.04 5.06 -8.60
N SER A 182 31.64 3.87 -9.04
CA SER A 182 32.22 3.16 -10.18
C SER A 182 31.21 3.17 -11.31
N ARG A 183 31.23 4.24 -12.12
CA ARG A 183 30.37 4.34 -13.30
C ARG A 183 31.11 3.75 -14.50
N THR A 184 30.61 2.65 -15.04
CA THR A 184 31.06 2.18 -16.36
C THR A 184 30.71 3.26 -17.39
N ASN A 185 31.67 3.63 -18.24
CA ASN A 185 31.47 4.64 -19.28
C ASN A 185 30.23 4.27 -20.13
N GLY A 186 29.27 5.20 -20.24
CA GLY A 186 28.07 5.05 -21.08
C GLY A 186 26.74 4.80 -20.33
N LEU A 187 26.76 4.43 -19.05
CA LEU A 187 25.51 4.24 -18.28
C LEU A 187 24.99 5.59 -17.80
N SER A 188 23.70 5.92 -18.00
CA SER A 188 23.06 7.19 -17.61
C SER A 188 22.20 7.12 -16.35
N HIS A 189 22.02 5.93 -15.77
CA HIS A 189 21.18 5.72 -14.60
C HIS A 189 21.86 6.16 -13.30
N GLU A 190 21.05 6.66 -12.36
CA GLU A 190 21.42 7.00 -10.99
C GLU A 190 20.62 6.12 -10.02
N VAL A 191 21.09 5.95 -8.79
CA VAL A 191 20.35 5.22 -7.75
C VAL A 191 19.34 6.17 -7.12
N ALA A 192 18.05 5.88 -7.24
CA ALA A 192 16.98 6.77 -6.81
C ALA A 192 17.13 7.19 -5.33
N VAL A 193 16.75 8.42 -5.03
CA VAL A 193 16.63 8.93 -3.66
C VAL A 193 15.15 9.05 -3.30
N PHE A 194 14.79 8.56 -2.12
CA PHE A 194 13.43 8.60 -1.60
C PHE A 194 13.31 9.60 -0.45
N LYS A 195 12.10 10.15 -0.26
CA LYS A 195 11.83 11.08 0.85
C LYS A 195 11.73 10.33 2.18
N THR A 196 11.18 9.12 2.15
CA THR A 196 11.03 8.24 3.30
C THR A 196 11.38 6.80 2.94
N VAL A 197 11.63 5.97 3.95
CA VAL A 197 11.80 4.51 3.79
C VAL A 197 10.52 3.88 3.22
N GLU A 198 9.36 4.38 3.65
CA GLU A 198 8.05 3.98 3.13
C GLU A 198 7.95 4.19 1.62
N ASP A 199 8.39 5.35 1.10
CA ASP A 199 8.37 5.64 -0.34
C ASP A 199 9.22 4.63 -1.14
N SER A 200 10.38 4.22 -0.60
CA SER A 200 11.23 3.20 -1.21
C SER A 200 10.51 1.85 -1.27
N ILE A 201 9.86 1.44 -0.17
CA ILE A 201 9.09 0.19 -0.09
C ILE A 201 7.89 0.22 -1.04
N ALA A 202 7.14 1.31 -1.04
CA ALA A 202 5.98 1.51 -1.92
C ALA A 202 6.37 1.51 -3.41
N SER A 203 7.50 2.12 -3.76
CA SER A 203 8.05 2.08 -5.12
C SER A 203 8.46 0.65 -5.51
N TYR A 204 9.16 -0.05 -4.62
CA TYR A 204 9.63 -1.42 -4.83
C TYR A 204 8.48 -2.40 -5.06
N MET A 205 7.49 -2.42 -4.16
CA MET A 205 6.35 -3.33 -4.25
C MET A 205 5.48 -3.04 -5.47
N ARG A 206 5.31 -1.75 -5.82
CA ARG A 206 4.63 -1.36 -7.06
C ARG A 206 5.36 -1.87 -8.29
N ASN A 207 6.69 -1.77 -8.34
CA ASN A 207 7.48 -2.26 -9.47
C ASN A 207 7.26 -3.76 -9.70
N LEU A 208 7.27 -4.59 -8.64
CA LEU A 208 6.92 -6.01 -8.74
C LEU A 208 5.49 -6.23 -9.27
N ASN A 209 4.56 -5.41 -8.79
CA ASN A 209 3.14 -5.50 -9.15
C ASN A 209 2.80 -4.91 -10.54
N SER A 210 3.67 -4.11 -11.16
CA SER A 210 3.35 -3.39 -12.40
C SER A 210 4.27 -3.72 -13.59
N ASN A 211 5.56 -3.90 -13.35
CA ASN A 211 6.55 -4.00 -14.42
C ASN A 211 6.43 -5.34 -15.18
N ALA A 212 6.58 -5.30 -16.50
CA ALA A 212 6.50 -6.49 -17.35
C ALA A 212 7.56 -7.54 -17.01
N ALA A 213 8.76 -7.13 -16.55
CA ALA A 213 9.83 -8.05 -16.16
C ALA A 213 9.44 -9.03 -15.03
N TYR A 214 8.45 -8.66 -14.21
CA TYR A 214 7.93 -9.46 -13.10
C TYR A 214 6.57 -10.09 -13.41
N ALA A 215 6.26 -10.32 -14.70
CA ALA A 215 5.04 -11.03 -15.08
C ALA A 215 5.00 -12.45 -14.50
N LEU A 216 6.14 -13.17 -14.49
CA LEU A 216 6.24 -14.50 -13.91
C LEU A 216 5.94 -14.48 -12.40
N PHE A 217 6.54 -13.54 -11.66
CA PHE A 217 6.23 -13.33 -10.23
C PHE A 217 4.72 -13.19 -9.97
N ARG A 218 4.04 -12.37 -10.77
CA ARG A 218 2.59 -12.19 -10.64
C ARG A 218 1.79 -13.44 -11.03
N SER A 219 2.25 -14.19 -12.02
CA SER A 219 1.62 -15.45 -12.45
C SER A 219 1.68 -16.48 -11.33
N ILE A 220 2.87 -16.73 -10.77
CA ILE A 220 3.04 -17.67 -9.65
C ILE A 220 2.12 -17.28 -8.49
N ARG A 221 2.05 -15.99 -8.17
CA ARG A 221 1.15 -15.49 -7.11
C ARG A 221 -0.33 -15.72 -7.42
N ALA A 222 -0.74 -15.52 -8.67
CA ALA A 222 -2.11 -15.76 -9.09
C ALA A 222 -2.47 -17.25 -9.01
N ASP A 223 -1.54 -18.15 -9.38
CA ASP A 223 -1.72 -19.60 -9.28
C ASP A 223 -1.91 -20.02 -7.81
N MET A 224 -1.09 -19.47 -6.90
CA MET A 224 -1.26 -19.70 -5.46
C MET A 224 -2.65 -19.25 -4.96
N ARG A 225 -3.13 -18.08 -5.40
CA ARG A 225 -4.48 -17.61 -5.04
C ARG A 225 -5.58 -18.53 -5.58
N ALA A 226 -5.42 -19.05 -6.81
CA ALA A 226 -6.36 -20.02 -7.39
C ALA A 226 -6.40 -21.34 -6.60
N GLU A 227 -5.29 -21.70 -5.95
CA GLU A 227 -5.19 -22.84 -5.03
C GLU A 227 -5.63 -22.51 -3.58
N ASN A 228 -6.19 -21.32 -3.33
CA ASN A 228 -6.51 -20.81 -1.99
C ASN A 228 -5.31 -20.77 -1.02
N GLN A 229 -4.11 -20.56 -1.55
CA GLN A 229 -2.89 -20.38 -0.77
C GLN A 229 -2.55 -18.90 -0.65
N GLU A 230 -2.08 -18.51 0.54
CA GLU A 230 -1.50 -17.18 0.72
C GLU A 230 -0.14 -17.07 0.00
N PRO A 231 0.15 -15.95 -0.66
CA PRO A 231 1.46 -15.69 -1.27
C PRO A 231 2.60 -15.96 -0.28
N SER A 232 3.54 -16.83 -0.67
CA SER A 232 4.64 -17.26 0.19
C SER A 232 5.98 -16.88 -0.43
N ALA A 233 6.95 -16.53 0.41
CA ALA A 233 8.24 -16.01 -0.03
C ALA A 233 9.05 -17.08 -0.78
N ASP A 234 9.07 -18.31 -0.27
CA ASP A 234 9.80 -19.46 -0.83
C ASP A 234 9.36 -19.83 -2.25
N LYS A 235 8.10 -19.61 -2.60
CA LYS A 235 7.59 -19.84 -3.96
C LYS A 235 7.77 -18.61 -4.86
N LEU A 236 7.53 -17.41 -4.32
CA LEU A 236 7.54 -16.20 -5.15
C LEU A 236 8.93 -15.71 -5.54
N VAL A 237 9.98 -16.09 -4.80
CA VAL A 237 11.35 -15.72 -5.19
C VAL A 237 11.73 -16.23 -6.57
N TYR A 238 11.23 -17.39 -7.01
CA TYR A 238 11.48 -17.89 -8.38
C TYR A 238 10.94 -16.96 -9.48
N GLY A 239 9.99 -16.07 -9.16
CA GLY A 239 9.51 -15.05 -10.08
C GLY A 239 10.45 -13.85 -10.27
N LEU A 240 11.55 -13.77 -9.51
CA LEU A 240 12.47 -12.65 -9.46
C LEU A 240 13.74 -12.84 -10.30
N VAL A 241 13.78 -13.81 -11.22
CA VAL A 241 14.96 -14.10 -12.06
C VAL A 241 15.47 -12.85 -12.79
N ASN A 242 14.57 -11.97 -13.24
CA ASN A 242 14.92 -10.72 -13.93
C ASN A 242 15.25 -9.54 -12.99
N TYR A 243 15.24 -9.76 -11.66
CA TYR A 243 15.54 -8.71 -10.69
C TYR A 243 17.04 -8.39 -10.66
N SER A 244 17.88 -9.42 -10.83
CA SER A 244 19.34 -9.32 -10.75
C SER A 244 19.98 -9.87 -12.01
N GLU A 245 21.08 -9.24 -12.44
CA GLU A 245 21.94 -9.77 -13.51
C GLU A 245 22.52 -11.16 -13.17
N ARG A 246 22.53 -11.54 -11.89
CA ARG A 246 22.95 -12.85 -11.39
C ARG A 246 21.90 -13.95 -11.57
N GLN A 247 20.66 -13.60 -11.95
CA GLN A 247 19.58 -14.55 -12.26
C GLN A 247 19.40 -15.64 -11.19
N GLU A 248 19.52 -16.92 -11.54
CA GLU A 248 19.29 -18.05 -10.62
C GLU A 248 20.17 -17.99 -9.36
N ALA A 249 21.42 -17.55 -9.48
CA ALA A 249 22.31 -17.41 -8.33
C ALA A 249 21.84 -16.35 -7.33
N TYR A 250 20.98 -15.41 -7.76
CA TYR A 250 20.30 -14.48 -6.87
C TYR A 250 19.12 -15.17 -6.16
N ILE A 251 18.38 -16.02 -6.86
CA ILE A 251 17.26 -16.79 -6.28
C ILE A 251 17.76 -17.71 -5.16
N ASP A 252 18.84 -18.45 -5.42
CA ASP A 252 19.47 -19.34 -4.42
C ASP A 252 19.91 -18.57 -3.16
N GLU A 253 20.47 -17.37 -3.35
CA GLU A 253 20.88 -16.51 -2.23
C GLU A 253 19.67 -16.05 -1.41
N LEU A 254 18.56 -15.65 -2.05
CA LEU A 254 17.34 -15.28 -1.33
C LEU A 254 16.73 -16.46 -0.57
N LEU A 255 16.69 -17.65 -1.16
CA LEU A 255 16.19 -18.87 -0.51
C LEU A 255 17.02 -19.24 0.71
N GLU A 256 18.35 -19.18 0.58
CA GLU A 256 19.26 -19.43 1.70
C GLU A 256 19.11 -18.38 2.80
N MET A 257 18.97 -17.11 2.43
CA MET A 257 18.71 -16.05 3.39
C MET A 257 17.37 -16.22 4.10
N LEU A 258 16.30 -16.63 3.41
CA LEU A 258 15.01 -16.94 4.04
C LEU A 258 15.18 -18.04 5.10
N ARG A 259 15.88 -19.13 4.76
CA ARG A 259 16.14 -20.25 5.68
C ARG A 259 16.97 -19.85 6.88
N GLN A 260 18.12 -19.19 6.67
CA GLN A 260 19.04 -18.81 7.74
C GLN A 260 18.46 -17.76 8.70
N ASN A 261 17.52 -16.95 8.23
CA ASN A 261 16.98 -15.83 9.00
C ASN A 261 15.56 -16.06 9.52
N GLN A 262 14.98 -17.25 9.32
CA GLN A 262 13.67 -17.63 9.84
C GLN A 262 13.44 -17.20 11.30
N PRO A 263 14.38 -17.38 12.26
CA PRO A 263 14.16 -16.98 13.66
C PRO A 263 13.98 -15.48 13.90
N TYR A 264 14.32 -14.64 12.93
CA TYR A 264 14.18 -13.17 12.99
C TYR A 264 13.05 -12.66 12.08
N LEU A 265 12.54 -13.51 11.19
CA LEU A 265 11.48 -13.16 10.25
C LEU A 265 10.09 -13.27 10.88
N VAL A 266 9.90 -14.16 11.86
CA VAL A 266 8.62 -14.34 12.54
C VAL A 266 8.50 -13.35 13.71
N GLU A 267 7.37 -12.66 13.82
CA GLU A 267 7.08 -11.88 15.03
C GLU A 267 6.88 -12.84 16.21
N LYS A 268 7.24 -12.45 17.44
CA LYS A 268 7.07 -13.31 18.64
C LYS A 268 5.63 -13.83 18.86
N ASN A 269 4.64 -13.31 18.13
CA ASN A 269 3.23 -13.69 18.19
C ASN A 269 2.69 -14.44 16.96
N GLU A 270 3.47 -14.61 15.89
CA GLU A 270 3.06 -15.42 14.72
C GLU A 270 3.54 -16.86 14.92
N LYS A 271 2.62 -17.83 14.89
CA LYS A 271 2.99 -19.26 14.95
C LYS A 271 3.85 -19.59 13.74
N ILE A 272 5.02 -20.19 13.97
CA ILE A 272 5.88 -20.73 12.91
C ILE A 272 5.05 -21.78 12.15
N PRO A 273 4.81 -21.62 10.83
CA PRO A 273 4.21 -22.70 10.05
C PRO A 273 5.17 -23.89 10.07
N ALA A 274 4.63 -25.06 10.42
CA ALA A 274 5.39 -26.29 10.46
C ALA A 274 6.00 -26.57 9.08
N VAL A 275 7.31 -26.87 9.07
CA VAL A 275 8.06 -27.38 7.93
C VAL A 275 7.54 -28.76 7.55
#